data_AF-A0A0H1RLZ3-F1
#
_entry.id   AF-A0A0H1RLZ3-F1
#
_cell.length_a   1.000
_cell.length_b   1.000
_cell.length_c   1.000
_cell.angle_alpha   90.00
_cell.angle_beta   90.00
_cell.angle_gamma   90.00
#
_symmetry.space_group_name_H-M   'P 1'
#
loop_
_entity.id
_entity.type
_entity.pdbx_description
1 polymer ?
#
loop_
_entity_poly.entity_id
_entity_poly.type
_entity_poly.pdbx_seq_one_letter_code
_entity_poly.pdbx_strand_id
1 'polypeptide(L)' 'MESGRRKLTVEQVLEARLRYASGERDFSRFARDYGVSREAIKAAVLGMTFKELPMPPKRPGLLGR' A
#
# COMPACT_ATOMS: atom_id res chain seq x y z
N MET A 1 -21.36 5.12 -16.56
CA MET A 1 -21.04 4.25 -15.41
C MET A 1 -19.93 4.95 -14.64
N GLU A 2 -20.28 5.69 -13.58
CA GLU A 2 -19.27 6.29 -12.71
C GLU A 2 -18.73 5.17 -11.82
N SER A 3 -17.66 4.52 -12.28
CA SER A 3 -16.98 3.45 -11.55
C SER A 3 -16.42 4.03 -10.26
N GLY A 4 -17.21 3.88 -9.19
CA GLY A 4 -16.98 4.39 -7.85
C GLY A 4 -15.56 4.14 -7.36
N ARG A 5 -14.71 5.14 -7.59
CA ARG A 5 -13.36 5.22 -7.05
C ARG A 5 -13.52 5.45 -5.55
N ARG A 6 -13.72 4.39 -4.77
CA ARG A 6 -13.46 4.43 -3.33
C ARG A 6 -11.97 4.75 -3.20
N LYS A 7 -11.67 6.05 -3.12
CA LYS A 7 -10.33 6.59 -3.05
C LYS A 7 -9.76 6.11 -1.72
N LEU A 8 -8.65 5.39 -1.76
CA LEU A 8 -7.84 5.14 -0.58
C LEU A 8 -7.65 6.46 0.17
N THR A 9 -7.92 6.47 1.48
CA THR A 9 -7.64 7.66 2.30
C THR A 9 -6.17 7.69 2.68
N VAL A 10 -5.66 8.87 3.04
CA VAL A 10 -4.28 9.03 3.52
C VAL A 10 -3.99 8.11 4.70
N GLU A 11 -4.92 7.99 5.65
CA GLU A 11 -4.81 7.13 6.82
C GLU A 11 -4.68 5.64 6.43
N GLN A 12 -5.51 5.15 5.51
CA GLN A 12 -5.42 3.78 5.01
C GLN A 12 -4.08 3.50 4.32
N VAL A 13 -3.55 4.48 3.59
CA VAL A 13 -2.25 4.33 2.93
C VAL A 13 -1.12 4.28 3.94
N LEU A 14 -1.15 5.13 4.97
CA LEU A 14 -0.16 5.10 6.05
C LEU A 14 -0.20 3.78 6.81
N GLU A 15 -1.39 3.30 7.16
CA GLU A 15 -1.56 2.02 7.85
C GLU A 15 -1.06 0.85 6.99
N ALA A 16 -1.44 0.80 5.71
CA ALA A 16 -0.99 -0.25 4.80
C ALA A 16 0.53 -0.23 4.59
N ARG A 17 1.14 0.95 4.56
CA ARG A 17 2.60 1.13 4.52
C ARG A 17 3.28 0.63 5.80
N LEU A 18 2.68 0.87 6.97
CA LEU A 18 3.16 0.35 8.25
C LEU A 18 3.08 -1.18 8.32
N ARG A 19 1.94 -1.77 7.94
CA ARG A 19 1.76 -3.23 7.86
C ARG A 19 2.78 -3.85 6.88
N TYR A 20 3.01 -3.19 5.74
CA TYR A 20 4.05 -3.59 4.79
C TYR A 20 5.46 -3.46 5.39
N ALA A 21 5.80 -2.39 6.10
CA ALA A 21 7.10 -2.27 6.75
C ALA A 21 7.35 -3.44 7.72
N SER A 22 6.33 -3.78 8.52
CA SER A 22 6.36 -4.82 9.56
C SER A 22 6.65 -6.23 9.02
N GLY A 23 6.21 -6.57 7.81
CA GLY A 23 6.27 -7.98 7.40
C GLY A 23 5.28 -8.34 6.32
N GLU A 24 4.09 -7.76 6.39
CA GLU A 24 2.93 -8.23 5.65
C GLU A 24 3.08 -7.88 4.16
N ARG A 25 2.94 -8.90 3.30
CA ARG A 25 3.11 -8.78 1.84
C ARG A 25 1.84 -9.17 1.08
N ASP A 26 0.76 -9.44 1.79
CA ASP A 26 -0.49 -9.91 1.18
C ASP A 26 -1.37 -8.73 0.75
N PHE A 27 -1.14 -8.25 -0.47
CA PHE A 27 -1.92 -7.16 -1.05
C PHE A 27 -3.38 -7.53 -1.31
N SER A 28 -3.71 -8.82 -1.45
CA SER A 28 -5.08 -9.29 -1.63
C SER A 28 -5.88 -9.13 -0.34
N ARG A 29 -5.25 -9.40 0.80
CA ARG A 29 -5.81 -9.14 2.13
C ARG A 29 -6.03 -7.65 2.34
N PHE A 30 -5.04 -6.81 2.04
CA PHE A 30 -5.22 -5.35 2.14
C PHE A 30 -6.34 -4.82 1.25
N ALA A 31 -6.42 -5.31 0.02
CA ALA A 31 -7.50 -4.97 -0.90
C ALA A 31 -8.88 -5.29 -0.31
N ARG A 32 -9.02 -6.46 0.30
CA ARG A 32 -10.27 -6.89 0.96
C ARG A 32 -10.59 -6.07 2.22
N ASP A 33 -9.58 -5.77 3.02
CA ASP A 33 -9.70 -5.00 4.27
C ASP A 33 -10.16 -3.56 4.01
N TYR A 34 -9.59 -2.93 2.97
CA TYR A 34 -9.90 -1.55 2.62
C TYR A 34 -11.00 -1.40 1.55
N GLY A 35 -11.48 -2.51 0.98
CA GLY A 35 -12.51 -2.50 -0.06
C GLY A 35 -12.07 -1.86 -1.38
N VAL A 36 -10.80 -2.06 -1.77
CA VAL A 36 -10.18 -1.47 -2.96
C VAL A 36 -9.56 -2.53 -3.86
N SER A 37 -9.23 -2.17 -5.10
CA SER A 37 -8.53 -3.08 -5.99
C SER A 37 -7.11 -3.36 -5.50
N ARG A 38 -6.65 -4.60 -5.69
CA ARG A 38 -5.27 -5.04 -5.39
C ARG A 38 -4.21 -4.12 -6.00
N GLU A 39 -4.44 -3.64 -7.22
CA GLU A 39 -3.51 -2.74 -7.90
C GLU A 39 -3.44 -1.36 -7.24
N ALA A 40 -4.58 -0.82 -6.80
CA ALA A 40 -4.64 0.48 -6.14
C ALA A 40 -3.86 0.47 -4.82
N ILE A 41 -4.07 -0.55 -3.99
CA ILE A 41 -3.36 -0.68 -2.72
C ILE A 41 -1.87 -0.97 -2.92
N LYS A 42 -1.51 -1.80 -3.91
CA LYS A 42 -0.11 -2.05 -4.26
C LYS A 42 0.59 -0.76 -4.68
N ALA A 43 -0.03 0.06 -5.53
CA ALA A 43 0.53 1.35 -5.95
C ALA A 43 0.70 2.32 -4.78
N ALA A 44 -0.25 2.37 -3.85
CA ALA A 44 -0.19 3.26 -2.69
C ALA A 44 0.85 2.83 -1.65
N VAL A 45 0.93 1.53 -1.37
CA VAL A 45 1.92 0.95 -0.44
C VAL A 45 3.35 1.09 -0.98
N LEU A 46 3.55 0.89 -2.28
CA LEU A 46 4.86 1.02 -2.93
C LEU A 46 5.27 2.49 -3.19
N GLY A 47 4.42 3.46 -2.86
CA GLY A 47 4.70 4.88 -3.09
C GLY A 47 4.61 5.34 -4.54
N MET A 48 4.00 4.54 -5.42
CA MET A 48 3.69 4.97 -6.80
C MET A 48 2.62 6.07 -6.80
N THR A 49 1.69 5.99 -5.84
CA THR A 49 0.72 7.04 -5.51
C THR A 49 0.97 7.56 -4.08
N PHE A 50 0.33 8.68 -3.71
CA PHE A 50 0.52 9.35 -2.40
C PHE A 50 2.00 9.65 -2.11
N LYS A 51 2.66 10.35 -3.05
CA LYS A 51 4.11 10.63 -3.00
C LYS A 51 4.51 11.59 -1.87
N GLU A 52 3.56 12.40 -1.41
CA GLU A 52 3.72 13.30 -0.26
C GLU A 52 3.81 12.57 1.08
N LEU A 53 3.31 11.32 1.15
CA LEU A 53 3.35 10.53 2.37
C LEU A 53 4.71 9.85 2.54
N PRO A 54 5.20 9.70 3.78
CA PRO A 54 6.45 9.00 4.05
C PRO A 54 6.39 7.58 3.49
N MET A 55 7.34 7.24 2.62
CA MET A 55 7.47 5.86 2.17
C MET A 55 7.99 5.02 3.35
N PRO A 56 7.43 3.82 3.58
CA PRO A 56 8.08 2.88 4.49
C PRO A 56 9.47 2.63 3.91
N PRO A 57 10.51 2.50 4.76
CA PRO A 57 11.86 2.27 4.28
C PRO A 57 11.81 1.09 3.29
N LYS A 58 12.29 1.31 2.05
CA LYS A 58 12.64 0.20 1.16
C LYS A 58 13.49 -0.68 2.05
N ARG A 59 13.03 -1.91 2.35
CA ARG A 59 13.92 -2.86 2.98
C ARG A 59 15.20 -2.81 2.14
N PRO A 60 16.35 -2.45 2.72
CA PRO A 60 17.60 -2.60 1.98
C PRO A 60 17.56 -4.04 1.48
N GLY A 61 17.88 -4.20 0.20
CA GLY A 61 17.68 -5.48 -0.48
C GLY A 61 18.24 -6.63 0.33
N LEU A 62 17.81 -7.83 -0.03
CA LEU A 62 18.70 -8.99 0.06
C LEU A 62 19.99 -8.69 -0.75
N LEU A 63 20.86 -7.84 -0.20
CA LEU A 63 22.26 -7.70 -0.53
C LEU A 63 22.98 -8.49 0.55
N GLY A 64 23.29 -9.74 0.23
CA GLY A 64 24.17 -10.58 1.01
C GLY A 64 23.51 -11.85 1.53
N ARG A 65 23.45 -12.88 0.69
CA ARG A 65 24.25 -14.10 0.89
C ARG A 65 24.28 -14.91 -0.39
#